data_AF-A0A9W5Y0I7-F1
#
_entry.id   AF-A0A9W5Y0I7-F1
#
_cell.length_a   1.000
_cell.length_b   1.000
_cell.length_c   1.000
_cell.angle_alpha   90.00
_cell.angle_beta   90.00
_cell.angle_gamma   90.00
#
_symmetry.space_group_name_H-M   'P 1'
#
loop_
_entity.id
_entity.type
_entity.pdbx_description
1 polymer ?
#
loop_
_entity_poly.entity_id
_entity_poly.type
_entity_poly.pdbx_seq_one_letter_code
_entity_poly.pdbx_strand_id
1 'polypeptide(L)'
;MNLDEAAQSLSDYYMTITGSSEGLNLSNLKLSIKQHKAINVKHAIDKAVAYDKFSIGYINGILRNWEKEGYPKDEEDLDVPKLSKQTGKSLRVTDYPQRQYDYDDLEKRLLGWDLKN
;
A
#
# COMPACT_ATOMS: atom_id res chain seq x y z
N MET A 1 9.20 20.43 -19.32
CA MET A 1 8.62 20.84 -18.03
C MET A 1 9.68 20.67 -16.96
N ASN A 2 9.96 21.71 -16.18
CA ASN A 2 10.92 21.61 -15.08
C ASN A 2 10.30 20.78 -13.92
N LEU A 3 11.11 20.10 -13.11
CA LEU A 3 10.62 19.29 -11.97
C LEU A 3 9.81 20.15 -10.99
N ASP A 4 10.28 21.35 -10.72
CA ASP A 4 9.62 22.30 -9.83
C ASP A 4 8.28 22.78 -10.39
N GLU A 5 8.23 23.01 -11.70
CA GLU A 5 7.02 23.43 -12.42
C GLU A 5 5.97 22.31 -12.42
N ALA A 6 6.38 21.06 -12.64
CA ALA A 6 5.50 19.89 -12.58
C ALA A 6 4.97 19.62 -11.16
N ALA A 7 5.81 19.81 -10.14
CA ALA A 7 5.39 19.68 -8.75
C ALA A 7 4.38 20.77 -8.36
N GLN A 8 4.62 22.01 -8.78
CA GLN A 8 3.70 23.11 -8.53
C GLN A 8 2.37 22.89 -9.25
N SER A 9 2.38 22.50 -10.53
CA SER A 9 1.15 22.26 -11.29
C SER A 9 0.31 21.14 -10.68
N LEU A 10 0.93 20.09 -10.16
CA LEU A 10 0.23 19.00 -9.47
C LEU A 10 -0.31 19.42 -8.10
N SER A 11 0.41 20.28 -7.38
CA SER A 11 -0.07 20.87 -6.12
C SER A 11 -1.30 21.75 -6.35
N ASP A 12 -1.26 22.60 -7.38
CA ASP A 12 -2.37 23.48 -7.73
C ASP A 12 -3.59 22.68 -8.21
N TYR A 13 -3.35 21.61 -8.98
CA TYR A 13 -4.39 20.66 -9.40
C TYR A 13 -5.07 20.00 -8.20
N TYR A 14 -4.28 19.50 -7.25
CA TYR A 14 -4.80 18.92 -6.02
C TYR A 14 -5.62 19.92 -5.21
N MET A 15 -5.13 21.16 -5.06
CA MET A 15 -5.85 22.21 -4.34
C MET A 15 -7.19 22.53 -5.01
N THR A 16 -7.23 22.51 -6.34
CA THR A 16 -8.46 22.71 -7.12
C THR A 16 -9.50 21.62 -6.85
N ILE A 17 -9.06 20.37 -6.69
CA ILE A 17 -9.96 19.22 -6.46
C ILE A 17 -10.43 19.14 -5.01
N THR A 18 -9.52 19.33 -4.06
CA THR A 18 -9.79 19.09 -2.63
C THR A 18 -10.28 20.34 -1.91
N GLY A 19 -10.08 21.53 -2.48
CA GLY A 19 -10.38 22.80 -1.82
C GLY A 19 -9.49 23.10 -0.61
N SER A 20 -8.44 22.30 -0.37
CA SER A 20 -7.51 22.45 0.77
C SER A 20 -6.06 22.25 0.33
N SER A 21 -5.15 22.96 1.00
CA SER A 21 -3.70 22.75 0.86
C SER A 21 -3.14 21.78 1.91
N GLU A 22 -3.99 21.25 2.78
CA GLU A 22 -3.57 20.42 3.90
C GLU A 22 -3.18 19.00 3.43
N GLY A 23 -2.02 18.51 3.88
CA GLY A 23 -1.57 17.14 3.66
C GLY A 23 -0.60 16.90 2.50
N LEU A 24 -0.38 17.87 1.60
CA LEU A 24 0.61 17.76 0.52
C LEU A 24 1.93 18.46 0.85
N ASN A 25 2.99 17.68 0.97
CA ASN A 25 4.36 18.20 1.10
C ASN A 25 5.02 18.26 -0.29
N LEU A 26 5.34 19.46 -0.75
CA LEU A 26 5.94 19.71 -2.07
C LEU A 26 7.28 18.98 -2.26
N SER A 27 8.09 18.84 -1.21
CA SER A 27 9.37 18.12 -1.26
C SER A 27 9.17 16.63 -1.52
N ASN A 28 8.19 16.02 -0.86
CA ASN A 28 7.85 14.61 -1.09
C ASN A 28 7.26 14.40 -2.47
N LEU A 29 6.42 15.32 -2.95
CA LEU A 29 5.85 15.27 -4.30
C LEU A 29 6.96 15.29 -5.37
N LYS A 30 7.94 16.18 -5.24
CA LYS A 30 9.12 16.22 -6.14
C LYS A 30 9.89 14.91 -6.14
N LEU A 31 10.06 14.28 -4.98
CA LEU A 31 10.70 12.97 -4.88
C LEU A 31 9.92 11.90 -5.64
N SER A 32 8.59 11.85 -5.44
CA SER A 32 7.72 10.89 -6.12
C SER A 32 7.70 11.10 -7.64
N ILE A 33 7.70 12.35 -8.11
CA ILE A 33 7.77 12.67 -9.55
C ILE A 33 9.09 12.19 -10.15
N LYS A 34 10.21 12.36 -9.42
CA LYS A 34 11.53 11.91 -9.87
C LYS A 34 11.61 10.38 -9.99
N GLN A 35 10.92 9.66 -9.10
CA GLN A 35 10.92 8.18 -9.07
C GLN A 35 9.94 7.56 -10.06
N HIS A 36 8.72 8.09 -10.12
CA HIS A 36 7.60 7.44 -10.79
C HIS A 36 7.08 8.18 -12.03
N LYS A 37 7.64 9.34 -12.38
CA LYS A 37 7.16 10.30 -13.40
C LYS A 37 5.89 11.04 -13.00
N ALA A 38 5.73 12.27 -13.47
CA ALA A 38 4.63 13.16 -13.11
C ALA A 38 3.24 12.61 -13.46
N ILE A 39 3.11 11.92 -14.60
CA ILE A 39 1.84 11.39 -15.10
C ILE A 39 1.30 10.32 -14.14
N ASN A 40 2.15 9.38 -13.72
CA ASN A 40 1.77 8.36 -12.74
C ASN A 40 1.43 8.95 -11.38
N VAL A 41 2.14 10.01 -10.96
CA VAL A 41 1.81 10.71 -9.70
C VAL A 41 0.44 11.37 -9.79
N LYS A 42 0.08 11.96 -10.94
CA LYS A 42 -1.26 12.51 -11.18
C LYS A 42 -2.34 11.43 -11.04
N HIS A 43 -2.18 10.30 -11.73
CA HIS A 43 -3.13 9.18 -11.62
C HIS A 43 -3.23 8.62 -10.19
N ALA A 44 -2.13 8.61 -9.44
CA ALA A 44 -2.15 8.18 -8.04
C ALA A 44 -2.92 9.18 -7.15
N ILE A 45 -2.81 10.49 -7.42
CA ILE A 45 -3.61 11.53 -6.75
C ILE A 45 -5.10 11.34 -7.06
N ASP A 46 -5.47 11.17 -8.33
CA ASP A 46 -6.87 10.97 -8.74
C ASP A 46 -7.48 9.75 -8.04
N LYS A 47 -6.71 8.65 -7.98
CA LYS A 47 -7.11 7.45 -7.26
C LYS A 47 -7.23 7.71 -5.75
N ALA A 48 -6.30 8.45 -5.16
CA ALA A 48 -6.34 8.81 -3.73
C ALA A 48 -7.57 9.66 -3.37
N VAL A 49 -7.92 10.63 -4.23
CA VAL A 49 -9.13 11.45 -4.12
C VAL A 49 -10.39 10.59 -4.17
N ALA A 50 -10.46 9.63 -5.10
CA ALA A 50 -11.63 8.74 -5.22
C ALA A 50 -11.89 7.88 -3.98
N TYR A 51 -10.87 7.65 -3.14
CA TYR A 51 -10.99 6.93 -1.86
C TYR A 51 -11.04 7.85 -0.63
N ASP A 52 -11.14 9.17 -0.81
CA ASP A 52 -11.12 10.17 0.28
C ASP A 52 -9.86 10.08 1.16
N LYS A 53 -8.73 9.67 0.56
CA LYS A 53 -7.45 9.43 1.26
C LYS A 53 -6.34 10.28 0.69
N PHE A 54 -6.27 11.53 1.12
CA PHE A 54 -5.40 12.54 0.53
C PHE A 54 -3.95 12.57 1.06
N SER A 55 -3.56 11.60 1.88
CA SER A 55 -2.21 11.56 2.46
C SER A 55 -1.15 11.19 1.41
N ILE A 56 -0.03 11.91 1.41
CA ILE A 56 1.16 11.58 0.61
C ILE A 56 1.64 10.14 0.85
N GLY A 57 1.45 9.61 2.07
CA GLY A 57 1.80 8.24 2.40
C GLY A 57 0.94 7.23 1.65
N TYR A 58 -0.35 7.54 1.45
CA TYR A 58 -1.26 6.71 0.67
C TYR A 58 -0.92 6.76 -0.83
N ILE A 59 -0.66 7.94 -1.37
CA ILE A 59 -0.22 8.15 -2.76
C ILE A 59 1.07 7.35 -3.03
N ASN A 60 2.07 7.44 -2.15
CA ASN A 60 3.31 6.66 -2.28
C ASN A 60 3.07 5.15 -2.16
N GLY A 61 2.10 4.73 -1.36
CA GLY A 61 1.66 3.32 -1.30
C GLY A 61 1.12 2.82 -2.64
N ILE A 62 0.27 3.62 -3.30
CA ILE A 62 -0.24 3.32 -4.64
C ILE A 62 0.90 3.21 -5.65
N LEU A 63 1.81 4.20 -5.65
CA LEU A 63 2.95 4.23 -6.57
C LEU A 63 3.89 3.03 -6.37
N ARG A 64 4.19 2.64 -5.13
CA ARG A 64 4.99 1.44 -4.83
C ARG A 64 4.30 0.14 -5.24
N ASN A 65 2.98 0.11 -5.25
CA ASN A 65 2.23 -1.04 -5.75
C ASN A 65 2.33 -1.11 -7.28
N TRP A 66 2.16 0.03 -7.96
CA TRP A 66 2.31 0.14 -9.41
C TRP A 66 3.74 -0.10 -9.90
N GLU A 67 4.75 0.25 -9.12
CA GLU A 67 6.13 -0.11 -9.42
C GLU A 67 6.33 -1.64 -9.53
N LYS A 68 5.54 -2.43 -8.78
CA LYS A 68 5.61 -3.90 -8.78
C LYS A 68 4.67 -4.54 -9.79
N GLU A 69 3.45 -4.03 -9.92
CA GLU A 69 2.40 -4.58 -10.78
C GLU A 69 2.45 -4.05 -12.22
N GLY A 70 3.14 -2.93 -12.43
CA GLY A 70 3.08 -2.13 -13.66
C GLY A 70 2.24 -0.87 -13.46
N TYR A 71 2.66 0.22 -14.10
CA TYR A 71 1.91 1.47 -14.09
C TYR A 71 0.67 1.37 -14.99
N PRO A 72 -0.40 2.13 -14.68
CA PRO A 72 -1.50 2.31 -15.60
C PRO A 72 -0.97 2.81 -16.95
N LYS A 73 -1.54 2.32 -18.05
CA LYS A 73 -1.28 2.90 -19.36
C LYS A 73 -2.07 4.21 -19.45
N ASP A 74 -1.46 5.24 -20.03
CA ASP A 74 -2.07 6.56 -20.20
C ASP A 74 -3.38 6.42 -20.99
N GLU A 75 -4.45 7.10 -20.53
CA GLU A 75 -5.83 6.97 -21.02
C GLU A 75 -6.03 7.33 -22.51
N GLU A 76 -5.01 7.81 -23.22
CA GLU A 76 -5.09 8.05 -24.68
C GLU A 76 -5.16 6.74 -25.48
N ASP A 77 -4.69 5.64 -24.92
CA ASP A 77 -4.90 4.30 -25.44
C ASP A 77 -5.49 3.46 -24.30
N LEU A 78 -6.82 3.24 -24.28
CA LEU A 78 -7.45 1.92 -24.12
C LEU A 78 -8.93 2.01 -23.71
N ASP A 79 -9.72 1.41 -24.58
CA ASP A 79 -11.04 0.81 -24.36
C ASP A 79 -11.10 0.09 -22.98
N VAL A 80 -12.06 0.51 -22.14
CA VAL A 80 -12.22 0.11 -20.74
C VAL A 80 -12.33 -1.40 -20.53
N PRO A 81 -11.46 -2.04 -19.71
CA PRO A 81 -11.75 -3.36 -19.16
C PRO A 81 -11.61 -3.40 -17.62
N LYS A 82 -12.79 -3.48 -16.99
CA LYS A 82 -13.18 -4.16 -15.75
C LYS A 82 -12.12 -4.38 -14.65
N LEU A 83 -12.46 -3.83 -13.48
CA LEU A 83 -11.98 -4.14 -12.12
C LEU A 83 -11.49 -5.59 -11.95
N SER A 84 -10.17 -5.79 -11.96
CA SER A 84 -9.58 -7.06 -11.53
C SER A 84 -9.69 -7.16 -10.00
N LYS A 85 -10.44 -8.15 -9.53
CA LYS A 85 -10.45 -8.54 -8.12
C LYS A 85 -9.06 -9.02 -7.77
N GLN A 86 -8.29 -8.24 -7.02
CA GLN A 86 -7.09 -8.72 -6.37
C GLN A 86 -7.51 -9.80 -5.37
N THR A 87 -7.34 -11.06 -5.74
CA THR A 87 -7.34 -12.19 -4.82
C THR A 87 -6.11 -12.01 -3.92
N GLY A 88 -6.32 -11.35 -2.77
CA GLY A 88 -5.28 -11.14 -1.78
C GLY A 88 -4.58 -12.47 -1.47
N LYS A 89 -3.25 -12.47 -1.57
CA LYS A 89 -2.42 -13.58 -1.08
C LYS A 89 -2.80 -13.80 0.38
N SER A 90 -3.51 -14.88 0.65
CA SER A 90 -3.81 -15.33 2.00
C SER A 90 -2.49 -15.47 2.75
N LEU A 91 -2.27 -14.63 3.75
CA LEU A 91 -1.15 -14.81 4.68
C LEU A 91 -1.39 -16.14 5.38
N ARG A 92 -0.59 -17.15 5.02
CA ARG A 92 -0.63 -18.50 5.60
C ARG A 92 -0.10 -18.49 7.04
N VAL A 93 -0.78 -17.76 7.93
CA VAL A 93 -0.48 -17.71 9.37
C VAL A 93 -0.95 -19.00 10.06
N THR A 94 -1.71 -19.84 9.36
CA THR A 94 -2.33 -21.07 9.88
C THR A 94 -1.55 -22.36 9.56
N ASP A 95 -0.42 -22.29 8.83
CA ASP A 95 0.34 -23.49 8.42
C ASP A 95 1.30 -24.00 9.52
N TYR A 96 0.99 -23.75 10.80
CA TYR A 96 1.72 -24.35 11.92
C TYR A 96 0.98 -25.61 12.40
N PRO A 97 1.63 -26.79 12.45
CA PRO A 97 1.01 -27.98 13.01
C PRO A 97 0.64 -27.74 14.48
N GLN A 98 -0.54 -28.22 14.89
CA GLN A 98 -0.93 -28.19 16.30
C GLN A 98 0.10 -29.00 17.11
N ARG A 99 0.55 -28.44 18.24
CA ARG A 99 1.50 -29.13 19.14
C ARG A 99 0.85 -30.44 19.60
N GLN A 100 1.51 -31.55 19.32
CA GLN A 100 1.12 -32.84 19.89
C GLN A 100 1.72 -32.90 21.30
N TYR A 101 0.84 -33.06 22.29
CA TYR A 101 1.24 -33.25 23.68
C TYR A 101 1.24 -34.75 24.00
N ASP A 102 2.26 -35.20 24.70
CA ASP A 102 2.24 -36.49 25.38
C ASP A 102 1.52 -36.31 26.72
N TYR A 103 0.28 -36.79 26.80
CA TYR A 103 -0.55 -36.62 27.99
C TYR A 103 0.02 -37.36 29.20
N ASP A 104 0.73 -38.48 28.98
CA ASP A 104 1.31 -39.26 30.07
C ASP A 104 2.49 -38.50 30.72
N ASP A 105 3.28 -37.77 29.92
CA ASP A 105 4.36 -36.91 30.42
C ASP A 105 3.81 -35.67 31.13
N LEU A 106 2.77 -35.05 30.56
CA LEU A 106 2.08 -33.91 31.19
C LEU A 106 1.48 -34.30 32.55
N GLU A 107 0.86 -35.47 32.64
CA GLU A 107 0.27 -35.98 33.86
C GLU A 107 1.35 -36.29 34.91
N LYS A 108 2.47 -36.91 34.53
CA LYS A 108 3.59 -37.17 35.45
C LYS A 108 4.15 -35.87 36.03
N ARG A 109 4.34 -34.85 35.20
CA ARG A 109 4.83 -33.52 35.64
C ARG A 109 3.81 -32.80 36.52
N LEU A 110 2.53 -32.90 36.18
CA LEU A 110 1.46 -32.27 36.96
C LEU A 110 1.32 -32.91 38.35
N LEU A 111 1.46 -34.23 38.43
CA LEU A 111 1.34 -35.01 39.67
C LEU A 111 2.67 -35.13 40.43
N GLY A 112 3.77 -34.61 39.89
CA GLY A 112 5.10 -34.67 40.51
C GLY A 112 5.67 -36.08 40.59
N TRP A 113 5.26 -36.99 39.71
CA TRP A 113 5.76 -38.37 39.65
C TRP A 113 7.16 -38.47 39.02
N ASP A 114 7.61 -37.40 38.38
CA ASP A 114 8.98 -37.20 37.89
C ASP A 114 9.92 -36.65 38.98
N LEU A 115 9.39 -36.10 40.07
CA LEU A 115 10.16 -35.64 41.23
C LEU A 115 10.54 -36.85 42.10
N LYS A 116 11.67 -37.48 41.77
CA LYS A 116 12.30 -38.46 42.67
C LYS A 116 12.90 -37.71 43.88
N ASN A 117 12.50 -38.10 45.10
CA ASN A 117 13.28 -37.84 46.32
C ASN A 117 14.50 -38.75 46.36
#